data_AF-A0A4S3JBN9-F1
#
_entry.id   AF-A0A4S3JBN9-F1
#
_cell.length_a   1.000
_cell.length_b   1.000
_cell.length_c   1.000
_cell.angle_alpha   90.00
_cell.angle_beta   90.00
_cell.angle_gamma   90.00
#
_symmetry.space_group_name_H-M   'P 1'
#
loop_
_entity.id
_entity.type
_entity.pdbx_description
1 polymer ?
#
loop_
_entity_poly.entity_id
_entity_poly.type
_entity_poly.pdbx_seq_one_letter_code
_entity_poly.pdbx_strand_id
1 'polypeptide(L)'
;MISLKTLALYLVPLIANPFFKGTFAPECHTHPNSNSDNARLTLSTPEDLSVLSDCTTIIGDIFIKSTFSGSFVLNGVTNITGSISMAVYEESHRMNGIEMLDLLYIEGIYLPQTWGLKKLRLPRVERMEQLYFIQGVEEGWFDMEGLKIADIISVAGYWTKPNPLEIYLPSLRDAHWASFRGYLSSLSTPNLEVLGSPGGPDPGGMEVQANYTDLSGVYLSSLDKLYGELLLDGHITGYRKPDSP
;
A
#
# COMPACT_ATOMS: atom_id res chain seq x y z
N MET A 1 4.71 22.75 -84.70
CA MET A 1 4.69 24.22 -84.48
C MET A 1 3.30 24.53 -83.90
N ILE A 2 3.07 24.91 -82.65
CA ILE A 2 3.75 25.78 -81.69
C ILE A 2 3.58 25.21 -80.26
N SER A 3 4.57 25.48 -79.40
CA SER A 3 4.69 25.11 -77.99
C SER A 3 3.71 25.87 -77.08
N LEU A 4 3.17 25.21 -76.05
CA LEU A 4 2.73 25.86 -74.82
C LEU A 4 3.37 25.18 -73.60
N LYS A 5 4.31 25.88 -73.00
CA LYS A 5 4.96 25.54 -71.72
C LYS A 5 4.00 25.84 -70.56
N THR A 6 4.25 25.11 -69.46
CA THR A 6 4.03 25.51 -68.06
C THR A 6 2.61 25.40 -67.50
N LEU A 7 2.35 24.32 -66.76
CA LEU A 7 1.69 24.42 -65.46
C LEU A 7 2.18 23.25 -64.58
N ALA A 8 3.11 23.57 -63.69
CA ALA A 8 3.56 22.67 -62.64
C ALA A 8 2.55 22.73 -61.48
N LEU A 9 1.85 21.63 -61.20
CA LEU A 9 1.17 21.45 -59.93
C LEU A 9 2.07 20.64 -58.99
N TYR A 10 2.47 21.28 -57.90
CA TYR A 10 3.14 20.68 -56.76
C TYR A 10 2.17 19.73 -56.04
N LEU A 11 2.49 18.43 -56.06
CA LEU A 11 1.94 17.45 -55.13
C LEU A 11 2.93 17.31 -53.97
N VAL A 12 2.63 17.95 -52.84
CA VAL A 12 3.30 17.68 -51.56
C VAL A 12 2.43 16.65 -50.83
N PRO A 13 2.91 15.42 -50.57
CA PRO A 13 2.21 14.54 -49.66
C PRO A 13 2.35 15.08 -48.23
N LEU A 14 1.21 15.42 -47.60
CA LEU A 14 1.14 15.63 -46.16
C LEU A 14 1.63 14.36 -45.47
N ILE A 15 2.75 14.49 -44.77
CA ILE A 15 3.23 13.50 -43.81
C ILE A 15 2.17 13.47 -42.70
N ALA A 16 1.34 12.43 -42.70
CA ALA A 16 0.51 12.09 -41.56
C ALA A 16 1.46 11.68 -40.43
N ASN A 17 1.82 12.64 -39.57
CA ASN A 17 2.39 12.32 -38.27
C ASN A 17 1.38 11.43 -37.56
N PRO A 18 1.73 10.18 -37.18
CA PRO A 18 0.97 9.49 -36.17
C PRO A 18 1.16 10.33 -34.91
N PHE A 19 0.13 11.09 -34.56
CA PHE A 19 -0.04 11.55 -33.20
C PHE A 19 0.10 10.32 -32.33
N PHE A 20 1.24 10.18 -31.67
CA PHE A 20 1.33 9.43 -30.44
C PHE A 20 0.23 10.00 -29.55
N LYS A 21 -0.92 9.31 -29.52
CA LYS A 21 -1.84 9.43 -28.40
C LYS A 21 -1.07 8.86 -27.22
N GLY A 22 -0.25 9.69 -26.59
CA GLY A 22 0.04 9.50 -25.19
C GLY A 22 -1.33 9.47 -24.52
N THR A 23 -1.75 8.28 -24.12
CA THR A 23 -2.86 8.12 -23.20
C THR A 23 -2.42 8.84 -21.94
N PHE A 24 -2.85 10.10 -21.80
CA PHE A 24 -2.84 10.76 -20.50
C PHE A 24 -3.73 9.90 -19.62
N ALA A 25 -3.05 9.18 -18.74
CA ALA A 25 -3.62 8.36 -17.71
C ALA A 25 -4.56 9.30 -16.89
N PRO A 26 -5.89 9.08 -16.90
CA PRO A 26 -6.82 10.07 -16.37
C PRO A 26 -6.64 10.24 -14.86
N GLU A 27 -6.47 11.50 -14.46
CA GLU A 27 -6.39 11.94 -13.07
C GLU A 27 -7.79 12.22 -12.54
N CYS A 28 -8.06 11.74 -11.33
CA CYS A 28 -9.35 11.91 -10.68
C CYS A 28 -9.16 12.50 -9.30
N HIS A 29 -9.86 13.59 -9.03
CA HIS A 29 -9.87 14.20 -7.71
C HIS A 29 -10.99 13.58 -6.89
N THR A 30 -10.67 13.11 -5.68
CA THR A 30 -11.69 12.66 -4.71
C THR A 30 -12.60 13.81 -4.28
N HIS A 31 -12.14 15.04 -4.53
CA HIS A 31 -12.92 16.24 -4.32
C HIS A 31 -12.61 17.34 -5.35
N PRO A 32 -13.48 17.59 -6.33
CA PRO A 32 -13.18 18.53 -7.41
C PRO A 32 -13.30 20.02 -7.04
N ASN A 33 -13.96 20.40 -5.93
CA ASN A 33 -14.45 21.79 -5.74
C ASN A 33 -14.46 22.36 -4.31
N SER A 34 -13.60 21.96 -3.38
CA SER A 34 -13.59 22.61 -2.06
C SER A 34 -12.20 22.93 -1.53
N ASN A 35 -12.16 24.12 -0.94
CA ASN A 35 -11.08 24.65 -0.12
C ASN A 35 -11.18 24.13 1.32
N SER A 36 -11.78 22.96 1.53
CA SER A 36 -11.96 22.37 2.85
C SER A 36 -10.91 21.29 3.05
N ASP A 37 -10.08 21.44 4.08
CA ASP A 37 -9.07 20.45 4.48
C ASP A 37 -9.68 19.07 4.87
N ASN A 38 -11.02 18.98 4.98
CA ASN A 38 -11.74 17.74 5.28
C ASN A 38 -12.40 17.08 4.06
N ALA A 39 -12.10 17.57 2.86
CA ALA A 39 -12.80 17.14 1.66
C ALA A 39 -12.24 15.81 1.14
N ARG A 40 -13.06 14.77 1.24
CA ARG A 40 -12.69 13.38 0.92
C ARG A 40 -13.85 12.69 0.22
N LEU A 41 -13.54 11.71 -0.62
CA LEU A 41 -14.56 10.84 -1.18
C LEU A 41 -15.00 9.85 -0.10
N THR A 42 -16.29 9.86 0.25
CA THR A 42 -16.83 8.97 1.27
C THR A 42 -17.54 7.78 0.63
N LEU A 43 -17.11 6.58 0.96
CA LEU A 43 -17.63 5.32 0.45
C LEU A 43 -18.50 4.63 1.50
N SER A 44 -19.73 4.32 1.11
CA SER A 44 -20.70 3.56 1.90
C SER A 44 -20.94 2.17 1.29
N THR A 45 -20.78 2.02 -0.03
CA THR A 45 -20.89 0.74 -0.75
C THR A 45 -19.83 0.64 -1.87
N PRO A 46 -19.54 -0.56 -2.39
CA PRO A 46 -18.60 -0.72 -3.50
C PRO A 46 -18.95 0.08 -4.76
N GLU A 47 -20.24 0.33 -5.02
CA GLU A 47 -20.71 1.10 -6.18
C GLU A 47 -20.26 2.57 -6.15
N ASP A 48 -19.98 3.12 -4.97
CA ASP A 48 -19.45 4.48 -4.81
C ASP A 48 -18.06 4.65 -5.47
N LEU A 49 -17.34 3.55 -5.72
CA LEU A 49 -16.06 3.54 -6.44
C LEU A 49 -16.22 3.79 -7.95
N SER A 50 -17.42 3.74 -8.50
CA SER A 50 -17.67 3.95 -9.94
C SER A 50 -17.19 5.32 -10.44
N VAL A 51 -17.11 6.32 -9.56
CA VAL A 51 -16.55 7.64 -9.91
C VAL A 51 -15.04 7.61 -10.15
N LEU A 52 -14.37 6.52 -9.76
CA LEU A 52 -12.93 6.32 -9.86
C LEU A 52 -12.53 5.22 -10.87
N SER A 53 -13.50 4.60 -11.57
CA SER A 53 -13.25 3.35 -12.32
C SER A 53 -12.28 3.47 -13.49
N ASP A 54 -12.21 4.65 -14.10
CA ASP A 54 -11.36 4.87 -15.26
C ASP A 54 -10.02 5.52 -14.89
N CYS A 55 -9.81 5.81 -13.60
CA CYS A 55 -8.69 6.61 -13.12
C CYS A 55 -7.41 5.77 -13.01
N THR A 56 -6.29 6.42 -13.31
CA THR A 56 -4.94 5.86 -13.07
C THR A 56 -4.23 6.53 -11.91
N THR A 57 -4.59 7.78 -11.64
CA THR A 57 -4.08 8.58 -10.54
C THR A 57 -5.26 9.16 -9.78
N ILE A 58 -5.26 8.97 -8.47
CA ILE A 58 -6.26 9.56 -7.57
C ILE A 58 -5.59 10.63 -6.73
N ILE A 59 -6.18 11.82 -6.73
CA ILE A 59 -5.70 12.97 -5.98
C ILE A 59 -6.67 13.25 -4.83
N GLY A 60 -6.19 13.07 -3.60
CA GLY A 60 -6.92 13.33 -2.36
C GLY A 60 -7.35 12.07 -1.60
N ASP A 61 -8.01 12.29 -0.47
CA ASP A 61 -8.35 11.23 0.49
C ASP A 61 -9.64 10.49 0.15
N ILE A 62 -9.68 9.23 0.57
CA ILE A 62 -10.84 8.35 0.53
C ILE A 62 -11.17 7.91 1.95
N PHE A 63 -12.44 8.00 2.32
CA PHE A 63 -12.93 7.54 3.61
C PHE A 63 -13.98 6.45 3.46
N ILE A 64 -13.72 5.31 4.07
CA ILE A 64 -14.60 4.16 4.07
C ILE A 64 -15.44 4.21 5.35
N LYS A 65 -16.77 4.22 5.22
CA LYS A 65 -17.65 4.09 6.38
C LYS A 65 -17.57 2.68 6.96
N SER A 66 -17.77 2.55 8.26
CA SER A 66 -17.89 1.26 8.95
C SER A 66 -19.00 0.36 8.40
N THR A 67 -20.01 0.95 7.76
CA THR A 67 -21.13 0.24 7.12
C THR A 67 -20.76 -0.39 5.77
N PHE A 68 -19.61 -0.05 5.20
CA PHE A 68 -19.15 -0.59 3.91
C PHE A 68 -19.04 -2.12 3.97
N SER A 69 -19.65 -2.78 3.00
CA SER A 69 -19.74 -4.24 2.94
C SER A 69 -19.23 -4.73 1.60
N GLY A 70 -18.39 -5.77 1.63
CA GLY A 70 -17.76 -6.33 0.44
C GLY A 70 -16.30 -5.91 0.30
N SER A 71 -15.83 -5.77 -0.94
CA SER A 71 -14.44 -5.50 -1.26
C SER A 71 -14.26 -4.12 -1.89
N PHE A 72 -13.20 -3.43 -1.51
CA PHE A 72 -12.71 -2.23 -2.17
C PHE A 72 -11.79 -2.64 -3.31
N VAL A 73 -12.14 -2.35 -4.56
CA VAL A 73 -11.38 -2.78 -5.74
C VAL A 73 -11.15 -1.61 -6.67
N LEU A 74 -9.89 -1.25 -6.90
CA LEU A 74 -9.45 -0.19 -7.83
C LEU A 74 -8.26 -0.67 -8.67
N ASN A 75 -8.52 -1.68 -9.51
CA ASN A 75 -7.52 -2.17 -10.46
C ASN A 75 -7.35 -1.16 -11.61
N GLY A 76 -6.12 -1.00 -12.11
CA GLY A 76 -5.76 0.07 -13.05
C GLY A 76 -5.27 1.38 -12.41
N VAL A 77 -5.56 1.62 -11.12
CA VAL A 77 -4.98 2.74 -10.37
C VAL A 77 -3.52 2.43 -10.03
N THR A 78 -2.62 3.35 -10.38
CA THR A 78 -1.17 3.22 -10.15
C THR A 78 -0.66 4.16 -9.06
N ASN A 79 -1.37 5.25 -8.78
CA ASN A 79 -0.94 6.28 -7.85
C ASN A 79 -2.14 6.85 -7.07
N ILE A 80 -2.04 6.92 -5.75
CA ILE A 80 -2.98 7.61 -4.88
C ILE A 80 -2.17 8.61 -4.05
N THR A 81 -2.37 9.91 -4.27
CA THR A 81 -1.59 10.93 -3.56
C THR A 81 -2.07 11.17 -2.13
N GLY A 82 -3.22 10.63 -1.77
CA GLY A 82 -3.83 10.74 -0.45
C GLY A 82 -3.92 9.41 0.28
N SER A 83 -4.68 9.39 1.36
CA SER A 83 -4.89 8.23 2.23
C SER A 83 -6.25 7.56 2.02
N ILE A 84 -6.31 6.26 2.32
CA ILE A 84 -7.57 5.53 2.49
C ILE A 84 -7.76 5.29 3.99
N SER A 85 -8.83 5.83 4.57
CA SER A 85 -9.04 5.81 6.02
C SER A 85 -10.44 5.38 6.46
N MET A 86 -10.55 4.97 7.72
CA MET A 86 -11.81 4.73 8.43
C MET A 86 -11.80 5.44 9.80
N ALA A 87 -12.97 5.63 10.40
CA ALA A 87 -13.08 6.23 11.73
C ALA A 87 -12.42 5.34 12.80
N VAL A 88 -11.68 5.96 13.72
CA VAL A 88 -10.87 5.27 14.76
C VAL A 88 -11.69 4.41 15.73
N TYR A 89 -12.93 4.81 15.99
CA TYR A 89 -13.80 4.19 17.00
C TYR A 89 -15.00 3.47 16.40
N GLU A 90 -14.98 3.20 15.10
CA GLU A 90 -16.04 2.45 14.43
C GLU A 90 -15.52 1.11 13.92
N GLU A 91 -16.19 0.04 14.32
CA GLU A 91 -15.82 -1.31 13.90
C GLU A 91 -16.44 -1.67 12.55
N SER A 92 -15.62 -2.19 11.63
CA SER A 92 -16.10 -2.80 10.39
C SER A 92 -15.90 -4.31 10.39
N HIS A 93 -17.02 -5.03 10.38
CA HIS A 93 -17.05 -6.51 10.29
C HIS A 93 -17.39 -7.01 8.89
N ARG A 94 -17.75 -6.11 7.97
CA ARG A 94 -18.35 -6.45 6.66
C ARG A 94 -17.44 -6.19 5.48
N MET A 95 -16.44 -5.32 5.64
CA MET A 95 -15.41 -5.11 4.65
C MET A 95 -14.44 -6.30 4.69
N ASN A 96 -14.32 -7.02 3.58
CA ASN A 96 -13.60 -8.29 3.54
C ASN A 96 -12.31 -8.26 2.71
N GLY A 97 -12.10 -7.22 1.91
CA GLY A 97 -10.95 -7.15 1.03
C GLY A 97 -10.64 -5.76 0.50
N ILE A 98 -9.35 -5.52 0.24
CA ILE A 98 -8.84 -4.40 -0.56
C ILE A 98 -7.98 -4.99 -1.68
N GLU A 99 -8.22 -4.56 -2.91
CA GLU A 99 -7.46 -4.98 -4.08
C GLU A 99 -7.14 -3.78 -4.98
N MET A 100 -5.85 -3.55 -5.18
CA MET A 100 -5.33 -2.56 -6.13
C MET A 100 -4.07 -3.15 -6.78
N LEU A 101 -4.29 -4.00 -7.79
CA LEU A 101 -3.23 -4.85 -8.36
C LEU A 101 -2.13 -4.08 -9.09
N ASP A 102 -2.42 -2.86 -9.55
CA ASP A 102 -1.52 -2.01 -10.32
C ASP A 102 -0.90 -0.85 -9.52
N LEU A 103 -1.28 -0.73 -8.24
CA LEU A 103 -0.86 0.37 -7.39
C LEU A 103 0.65 0.32 -7.15
N LEU A 104 1.33 1.44 -7.40
CA LEU A 104 2.78 1.61 -7.18
C LEU A 104 3.06 2.51 -5.99
N TYR A 105 2.20 3.51 -5.76
CA TYR A 105 2.36 4.51 -4.70
C TYR A 105 1.01 4.82 -4.04
N ILE A 106 1.02 4.93 -2.72
CA ILE A 106 -0.07 5.49 -1.91
C ILE A 106 0.51 6.19 -0.69
N GLU A 107 -0.09 7.31 -0.27
CA GLU A 107 0.32 7.96 0.99
C GLU A 107 0.09 7.01 2.16
N GLY A 108 -1.14 6.52 2.35
CA GLY A 108 -1.36 5.49 3.35
C GLY A 108 -2.70 4.79 3.34
N ILE A 109 -2.75 3.71 4.08
CA ILE A 109 -3.96 2.96 4.39
C ILE A 109 -4.08 2.87 5.91
N TYR A 110 -5.10 3.55 6.46
CA TYR A 110 -5.35 3.66 7.89
C TYR A 110 -6.74 3.12 8.23
N LEU A 111 -6.83 1.82 8.51
CA LEU A 111 -8.10 1.15 8.79
C LEU A 111 -8.11 0.54 10.19
N PRO A 112 -8.19 1.38 11.24
CA PRO A 112 -8.36 0.93 12.61
C PRO A 112 -9.67 0.13 12.71
N GLN A 113 -9.66 -0.98 13.47
CA GLN A 113 -10.87 -1.76 13.77
C GLN A 113 -11.59 -2.35 12.54
N THR A 114 -10.82 -2.80 11.54
CA THR A 114 -11.37 -3.44 10.33
C THR A 114 -11.36 -4.95 10.51
N TRP A 115 -12.15 -5.39 11.48
CA TRP A 115 -12.22 -6.79 11.91
C TRP A 115 -12.50 -7.73 10.74
N GLY A 116 -13.37 -7.36 9.80
CA GLY A 116 -13.75 -8.22 8.67
C GLY A 116 -12.67 -8.41 7.59
N LEU A 117 -11.58 -7.61 7.59
CA LEU A 117 -10.63 -7.55 6.48
C LEU A 117 -9.80 -8.85 6.40
N LYS A 118 -10.07 -9.66 5.39
CA LYS A 118 -9.38 -10.94 5.15
C LYS A 118 -8.31 -10.86 4.08
N LYS A 119 -8.40 -9.89 3.16
CA LYS A 119 -7.53 -9.84 1.98
C LYS A 119 -7.03 -8.43 1.74
N LEU A 120 -5.72 -8.27 1.62
CA LEU A 120 -5.10 -7.05 1.10
C LEU A 120 -4.20 -7.47 -0.06
N ARG A 121 -4.50 -6.99 -1.27
CA ARG A 121 -3.76 -7.36 -2.47
C ARG A 121 -3.20 -6.11 -3.13
N LEU A 122 -1.94 -5.84 -2.82
CA LEU A 122 -1.13 -4.72 -3.29
C LEU A 122 0.23 -5.21 -3.81
N PRO A 123 0.26 -6.21 -4.72
CA PRO A 123 1.50 -6.92 -5.09
C PRO A 123 2.58 -6.03 -5.70
N ARG A 124 2.19 -4.88 -6.27
CA ARG A 124 3.08 -3.97 -7.00
C ARG A 124 3.39 -2.67 -6.25
N VAL A 125 2.84 -2.46 -5.06
CA VAL A 125 3.11 -1.23 -4.29
C VAL A 125 4.58 -1.18 -4.01
N GLU A 126 5.26 -0.10 -4.43
CA GLU A 126 6.69 0.06 -4.19
C GLU A 126 6.96 0.95 -2.99
N ARG A 127 6.12 1.97 -2.79
CA ARG A 127 6.24 2.93 -1.70
C ARG A 127 4.89 3.22 -1.07
N MET A 128 4.90 3.26 0.25
CA MET A 128 3.77 3.62 1.09
C MET A 128 4.28 4.43 2.26
N GLU A 129 3.62 5.51 2.66
CA GLU A 129 4.06 6.21 3.88
C GLU A 129 3.50 5.47 5.08
N GLN A 130 2.19 5.25 5.14
CA GLN A 130 1.57 4.63 6.31
C GLN A 130 0.74 3.38 5.99
N LEU A 131 1.02 2.30 6.71
CA LEU A 131 0.17 1.12 6.79
C LEU A 131 -0.27 0.89 8.22
N TYR A 132 -1.57 0.95 8.48
CA TYR A 132 -2.11 0.72 9.81
C TYR A 132 -3.38 -0.11 9.77
N PHE A 133 -3.34 -1.28 10.39
CA PHE A 133 -4.51 -2.13 10.59
C PHE A 133 -4.53 -2.77 11.96
N ILE A 134 -5.73 -2.82 12.55
CA ILE A 134 -6.05 -3.73 13.65
C ILE A 134 -7.07 -4.74 13.12
N GLN A 135 -6.73 -6.01 13.20
CA GLN A 135 -7.55 -7.11 12.68
C GLN A 135 -7.96 -8.08 13.79
N GLY A 136 -9.03 -8.84 13.56
CA GLY A 136 -9.39 -9.94 14.45
C GLY A 136 -10.01 -11.13 13.73
N VAL A 137 -9.76 -11.28 12.44
CA VAL A 137 -10.28 -12.41 11.66
C VAL A 137 -9.16 -13.40 11.34
N GLU A 138 -9.49 -14.67 11.49
CA GLU A 138 -8.63 -15.81 11.15
C GLU A 138 -8.47 -15.90 9.62
N GLU A 139 -7.33 -16.43 9.15
CA GLU A 139 -7.04 -16.68 7.72
C GLU A 139 -6.85 -15.43 6.85
N GLY A 140 -6.46 -14.30 7.45
CA GLY A 140 -6.08 -13.11 6.70
C GLY A 140 -4.86 -13.34 5.80
N TRP A 141 -4.90 -12.86 4.55
CA TRP A 141 -3.79 -12.90 3.60
C TRP A 141 -3.47 -11.49 3.09
N PHE A 142 -2.22 -11.06 3.30
CA PHE A 142 -1.70 -9.75 2.92
C PHE A 142 -0.58 -9.92 1.90
N ASP A 143 -0.88 -9.57 0.66
CA ASP A 143 0.06 -9.57 -0.46
C ASP A 143 0.55 -8.13 -0.68
N MET A 144 1.79 -7.89 -0.25
CA MET A 144 2.53 -6.64 -0.43
C MET A 144 3.97 -6.95 -0.87
N GLU A 145 4.12 -7.98 -1.72
CA GLU A 145 5.45 -8.49 -2.11
C GLU A 145 6.33 -7.41 -2.76
N GLY A 146 5.72 -6.44 -3.44
CA GLY A 146 6.42 -5.32 -4.09
C GLY A 146 6.90 -4.21 -3.15
N LEU A 147 6.45 -4.16 -1.89
CA LEU A 147 6.70 -3.02 -0.99
C LEU A 147 8.19 -2.88 -0.70
N LYS A 148 8.81 -1.77 -1.14
CA LYS A 148 10.24 -1.49 -0.97
C LYS A 148 10.51 -0.48 0.14
N ILE A 149 9.67 0.54 0.25
CA ILE A 149 9.86 1.65 1.17
C ILE A 149 8.56 1.87 1.93
N ALA A 150 8.65 1.88 3.26
CA ALA A 150 7.57 2.28 4.15
C ALA A 150 8.05 3.38 5.11
N ASP A 151 7.18 4.30 5.54
CA ASP A 151 7.49 5.10 6.72
C ASP A 151 7.04 4.31 7.96
N ILE A 152 5.74 4.09 8.10
CA ILE A 152 5.14 3.36 9.24
C ILE A 152 4.42 2.11 8.76
N ILE A 153 4.77 0.96 9.32
CA ILE A 153 4.00 -0.28 9.24
C ILE A 153 3.54 -0.63 10.64
N SER A 154 2.23 -0.74 10.85
CA SER A 154 1.66 -1.20 12.12
C SER A 154 0.53 -2.19 11.83
N VAL A 155 0.79 -3.45 12.14
CA VAL A 155 -0.17 -4.54 12.01
C VAL A 155 -0.36 -5.15 13.38
N ALA A 156 -1.57 -5.04 13.90
CA ALA A 156 -1.94 -5.65 15.15
C ALA A 156 -3.18 -6.53 14.98
N GLY A 157 -3.32 -7.54 15.82
CA GLY A 157 -4.57 -8.27 15.84
C GLY A 157 -4.72 -9.27 16.97
N TYR A 158 -5.98 -9.62 17.19
CA TYR A 158 -6.42 -10.61 18.18
C TYR A 158 -6.53 -12.00 17.54
N TRP A 159 -5.69 -12.32 16.55
CA TRP A 159 -5.78 -13.59 15.82
C TRP A 159 -5.72 -14.75 16.83
N THR A 160 -6.69 -15.65 16.82
CA THR A 160 -6.70 -16.81 17.73
C THR A 160 -6.22 -18.06 17.00
N LYS A 161 -5.85 -19.09 17.77
CA LYS A 161 -5.58 -20.43 17.19
C LYS A 161 -6.80 -20.89 16.38
N PRO A 162 -6.62 -21.53 15.20
CA PRO A 162 -5.42 -22.27 14.78
C PRO A 162 -4.48 -21.56 13.78
N ASN A 163 -4.80 -20.35 13.32
CA ASN A 163 -4.14 -19.75 12.14
C ASN A 163 -3.32 -18.51 12.51
N PRO A 164 -2.08 -18.68 13.00
CA PRO A 164 -1.18 -17.56 13.27
C PRO A 164 -0.83 -16.81 11.97
N LEU A 165 -0.59 -15.51 12.08
CA LEU A 165 -0.26 -14.64 10.95
C LEU A 165 1.21 -14.83 10.51
N GLU A 166 1.40 -15.04 9.22
CA GLU A 166 2.71 -15.02 8.56
C GLU A 166 2.91 -13.68 7.88
N ILE A 167 4.02 -13.01 8.19
CA ILE A 167 4.37 -11.72 7.60
C ILE A 167 5.59 -11.90 6.72
N TYR A 168 5.40 -11.70 5.42
CA TYR A 168 6.46 -11.80 4.42
C TYR A 168 6.51 -10.53 3.58
N LEU A 169 7.58 -9.74 3.74
CA LEU A 169 7.83 -8.52 2.98
C LEU A 169 9.18 -8.66 2.26
N PRO A 170 9.24 -9.46 1.17
CA PRO A 170 10.48 -9.80 0.50
C PRO A 170 11.20 -8.61 -0.11
N SER A 171 10.47 -7.60 -0.58
CA SER A 171 11.08 -6.44 -1.25
C SER A 171 11.39 -5.28 -0.32
N LEU A 172 10.96 -5.33 0.95
CA LEU A 172 11.10 -4.20 1.88
C LEU A 172 12.58 -3.95 2.15
N ARG A 173 13.04 -2.72 1.92
CA ARG A 173 14.43 -2.27 2.07
C ARG A 173 14.58 -1.18 3.12
N ASP A 174 13.60 -0.30 3.21
CA ASP A 174 13.62 0.85 4.11
C ASP A 174 12.27 0.95 4.84
N ALA A 175 12.33 1.04 6.17
CA ALA A 175 11.20 1.31 7.02
C ALA A 175 11.61 2.26 8.15
N HIS A 176 10.85 3.31 8.43
CA HIS A 176 11.11 4.12 9.62
C HIS A 176 10.64 3.37 10.88
N TRP A 177 9.39 2.93 10.94
CA TRP A 177 8.82 2.17 12.05
C TRP A 177 8.07 0.93 11.57
N ALA A 178 8.32 -0.22 12.18
CA ALA A 178 7.58 -1.46 11.92
C ALA A 178 7.12 -2.12 13.22
N SER A 179 5.81 -2.19 13.47
CA SER A 179 5.23 -2.84 14.64
C SER A 179 4.30 -3.97 14.25
N PHE A 180 4.58 -5.16 14.76
CA PHE A 180 3.81 -6.37 14.53
C PHE A 180 3.40 -6.96 15.88
N ARG A 181 2.10 -6.99 16.18
CA ARG A 181 1.60 -7.41 17.50
C ARG A 181 0.46 -8.42 17.41
N GLY A 182 0.60 -9.55 18.08
CA GLY A 182 -0.43 -10.57 18.23
C GLY A 182 0.11 -12.00 18.00
N TYR A 183 -0.75 -12.90 17.54
CA TYR A 183 -0.41 -14.29 17.21
C TYR A 183 0.31 -14.39 15.85
N LEU A 184 1.63 -14.23 15.87
CA LEU A 184 2.51 -14.32 14.70
C LEU A 184 3.23 -15.68 14.65
N SER A 185 3.29 -16.35 13.50
CA SER A 185 4.08 -17.60 13.30
C SER A 185 5.43 -17.37 12.63
N SER A 186 5.51 -16.35 11.77
CA SER A 186 6.77 -15.96 11.13
C SER A 186 6.77 -14.47 10.75
N LEU A 187 7.95 -13.87 10.81
CA LEU A 187 8.23 -12.54 10.26
C LEU A 187 9.52 -12.60 9.44
N SER A 188 9.40 -12.35 8.14
CA SER A 188 10.51 -12.41 7.20
C SER A 188 10.56 -11.16 6.33
N THR A 189 11.65 -10.39 6.50
CA THR A 189 11.96 -9.19 5.71
C THR A 189 13.41 -9.29 5.20
N PRO A 190 13.68 -10.26 4.30
CA PRO A 190 15.04 -10.70 3.98
C PRO A 190 15.92 -9.59 3.38
N ASN A 191 15.31 -8.61 2.72
CA ASN A 191 16.00 -7.50 2.06
C ASN A 191 15.92 -6.17 2.82
N LEU A 192 15.44 -6.16 4.07
CA LEU A 192 15.38 -4.94 4.88
C LEU A 192 16.80 -4.49 5.18
N GLU A 193 17.20 -3.33 4.66
CA GLU A 193 18.55 -2.75 4.76
C GLU A 193 18.61 -1.66 5.85
N VAL A 194 17.56 -0.85 5.96
CA VAL A 194 17.49 0.31 6.87
C VAL A 194 16.22 0.26 7.70
N LEU A 195 16.38 0.47 9.00
CA LEU A 195 15.30 0.57 9.97
C LEU A 195 15.49 1.79 10.87
N GLY A 196 14.48 2.65 10.91
CA GLY A 196 14.55 3.94 11.60
C GLY A 196 15.22 5.04 10.77
N SER A 197 15.37 6.22 11.38
CA SER A 197 15.97 7.37 10.71
C SER A 197 16.97 8.12 11.61
N PRO A 198 18.09 8.60 11.06
CA PRO A 198 19.09 9.32 11.84
C PRO A 198 18.60 10.73 12.20
N GLY A 199 18.89 11.16 13.43
CA GLY A 199 18.81 12.57 13.83
C GLY A 199 17.41 13.13 14.13
N GLY A 200 16.39 12.28 14.21
CA GLY A 200 15.03 12.65 14.63
C GLY A 200 14.78 12.46 16.14
N PRO A 201 13.74 13.11 16.71
CA PRO A 201 13.31 12.86 18.10
C PRO A 201 12.67 11.48 18.28
N ASP A 202 12.16 10.90 17.19
CA ASP A 202 11.71 9.51 17.09
C ASP A 202 12.66 8.82 16.10
N PRO A 203 13.61 8.00 16.56
CA PRO A 203 14.53 7.32 15.67
C PRO A 203 13.87 6.16 14.91
N GLY A 204 12.61 5.85 15.19
CA GLY A 204 11.89 4.72 14.60
C GLY A 204 12.36 3.38 15.19
N GLY A 205 12.34 2.32 14.39
CA GLY A 205 12.72 0.98 14.83
C GLY A 205 11.73 -0.12 14.45
N MET A 206 11.84 -1.26 15.13
CA MET A 206 10.93 -2.37 14.97
C MET A 206 10.51 -2.94 16.31
N GLU A 207 9.25 -3.29 16.41
CA GLU A 207 8.66 -3.97 17.55
C GLU A 207 7.91 -5.21 17.07
N VAL A 208 8.22 -6.35 17.68
CA VAL A 208 7.54 -7.61 17.43
C VAL A 208 7.05 -8.15 18.77
N GLN A 209 5.74 -8.22 18.95
CA GLN A 209 5.11 -8.83 20.12
C GLN A 209 4.37 -10.09 19.69
N ALA A 210 5.02 -11.25 19.85
CA ALA A 210 4.45 -12.57 19.57
C ALA A 210 3.78 -13.13 20.84
N ASN A 211 2.73 -12.45 21.30
CA ASN A 211 1.98 -12.90 22.46
C ASN A 211 1.17 -14.15 22.07
N TYR A 212 1.36 -15.24 22.82
CA TYR A 212 0.59 -16.49 22.73
C TYR A 212 0.88 -17.40 21.52
N THR A 213 1.94 -17.15 20.75
CA THR A 213 2.43 -18.02 19.67
C THR A 213 3.91 -18.34 19.80
N ASP A 214 4.32 -19.46 19.20
CA ASP A 214 5.72 -19.79 18.96
C ASP A 214 6.14 -19.14 17.64
N LEU A 215 6.73 -17.95 17.72
CA LEU A 215 7.31 -17.30 16.55
C LEU A 215 8.57 -18.08 16.15
N SER A 216 8.53 -18.73 14.98
CA SER A 216 9.64 -19.55 14.47
C SER A 216 10.91 -18.73 14.25
N GLY A 217 10.75 -17.46 13.90
CA GLY A 217 11.80 -16.47 14.05
C GLY A 217 11.54 -15.14 13.37
N VAL A 218 12.44 -14.21 13.64
CA VAL A 218 12.53 -12.89 13.00
C VAL A 218 13.76 -12.86 12.11
N TYR A 219 13.57 -12.75 10.80
CA TYR A 219 14.63 -12.83 9.79
C TYR A 219 14.90 -11.46 9.15
N LEU A 220 15.96 -10.79 9.60
CA LEU A 220 16.41 -9.48 9.14
C LEU A 220 17.80 -9.61 8.48
N SER A 221 17.90 -10.48 7.47
CA SER A 221 19.21 -10.99 6.99
C SER A 221 20.06 -9.94 6.27
N SER A 222 19.47 -8.85 5.80
CA SER A 222 20.18 -7.76 5.10
C SER A 222 20.27 -6.46 5.92
N LEU A 223 19.86 -6.48 7.19
CA LEU A 223 19.76 -5.26 7.99
C LEU A 223 21.13 -4.65 8.28
N ASP A 224 21.47 -3.58 7.58
CA ASP A 224 22.73 -2.84 7.71
C ASP A 224 22.64 -1.74 8.77
N LYS A 225 21.51 -1.02 8.81
CA LYS A 225 21.32 0.15 9.66
C LYS A 225 20.09 0.03 10.52
N LEU A 226 20.29 0.13 11.83
CA LEU A 226 19.23 0.30 12.83
C LEU A 226 19.52 1.60 13.60
N TYR A 227 18.65 2.58 13.45
CA TYR A 227 18.78 3.87 14.15
C TYR A 227 18.01 3.94 15.46
N GLY A 228 16.90 3.20 15.57
CA GLY A 228 16.05 3.14 16.74
C GLY A 228 16.14 1.82 17.51
N GLU A 229 15.03 1.41 18.10
CA GLU A 229 14.98 0.19 18.92
C GLU A 229 14.55 -1.03 18.11
N LEU A 230 15.08 -2.19 18.46
CA LEU A 230 14.55 -3.49 18.06
C LEU A 230 14.01 -4.19 19.31
N LEU A 231 12.69 -4.15 19.47
CA LEU A 231 11.98 -4.74 20.60
C LEU A 231 11.37 -6.07 20.18
N LEU A 232 11.81 -7.16 20.81
CA LEU A 232 11.30 -8.50 20.57
C LEU A 232 10.72 -9.04 21.88
N ASP A 233 9.42 -9.31 21.89
CA ASP A 233 8.68 -9.80 23.06
C ASP A 233 7.82 -11.02 22.69
N GLY A 234 7.64 -11.95 23.63
CA GLY A 234 6.95 -13.23 23.45
C GLY A 234 7.87 -14.44 23.22
N HIS A 235 7.29 -15.57 22.80
CA HIS A 235 8.04 -16.81 22.60
C HIS A 235 8.63 -16.87 21.18
N ILE A 236 9.89 -16.47 21.06
CA ILE A 236 10.61 -16.35 19.79
C ILE A 236 11.74 -17.37 19.77
N THR A 237 11.66 -18.34 18.86
CA THR A 237 12.59 -19.48 18.81
C THR A 237 13.79 -19.26 17.89
N GLY A 238 13.77 -18.18 17.10
CA GLY A 238 14.86 -17.83 16.18
C GLY A 238 14.99 -16.33 15.93
N TYR A 239 16.22 -15.86 15.83
CA TYR A 239 16.54 -14.52 15.36
C TYR A 239 17.76 -14.60 14.45
N ARG A 240 17.65 -14.04 13.23
CA ARG A 240 18.76 -13.98 12.27
C ARG A 240 18.96 -12.54 11.83
N LYS A 241 20.11 -11.99 12.20
CA LYS A 241 20.69 -10.74 11.69
C LYS A 241 21.84 -11.08 10.71
N PRO A 242 22.38 -10.12 9.94
CA PRO A 242 23.55 -10.37 9.14
C PRO A 242 24.73 -10.81 10.03
N ASP A 243 25.52 -11.75 9.52
CA ASP A 243 26.82 -12.08 10.12
C ASP A 243 27.66 -10.80 10.12
N SER A 244 28.12 -10.38 11.30
CA SER A 244 29.02 -9.23 11.40
C SER A 244 30.33 -9.59 10.68
N PRO A 245 30.85 -8.72 9.79
CA PRO A 245 32.15 -8.96 9.15
C PRO A 245 33.29 -9.06 10.17
#